data_AF-A0A4U0H2H0-F1
#
_entry.id   AF-A0A4U0H2H0-F1
#
_cell.length_a   1.000
_cell.length_b   1.000
_cell.length_c   1.000
_cell.angle_alpha   90.00
_cell.angle_beta   90.00
_cell.angle_gamma   90.00
#
_symmetry.space_group_name_H-M   'P 1'
#
loop_
_entity.id
_entity.type
_entity.pdbx_description
1 polymer ?
#
loop_
_entity_poly.entity_id
_entity_poly.type
_entity_poly.pdbx_seq_one_letter_code
_entity_poly.pdbx_strand_id
1 'polypeptide(L)'
;MERRPYAEIIFRLPPFFRNIGKRLVKSPKLYFYYTGLACFLLGIENEQQLAMHPLRGAIFENMVVLEFFKNRYNQGKLPHLYFYRDKSQHEVDLIEEKGTKLYAYEVKSAKAFTKNFIKS
;
A
#
# COMPACT_ATOMS: atom_id res chain seq x y z
N MET A 1 -24.93 -3.37 1.59
CA MET A 1 -24.65 -1.91 1.69
C MET A 1 -24.70 -1.59 3.17
N GLU A 2 -23.55 -1.64 3.86
CA GLU A 2 -23.54 -1.61 5.32
C GLU A 2 -22.44 -0.66 5.80
N ARG A 3 -22.91 0.45 6.39
CA ARG A 3 -22.30 1.47 7.30
C ARG A 3 -20.83 1.85 7.01
N ARG A 4 -20.40 3.12 7.07
CA ARG A 4 -20.36 3.92 8.32
C ARG A 4 -20.30 5.45 8.11
N PRO A 5 -20.92 6.24 9.01
CA PRO A 5 -20.78 7.69 9.13
C PRO A 5 -19.65 8.10 10.10
N TYR A 6 -18.46 7.48 10.03
CA TYR A 6 -17.30 7.88 10.84
C TYR A 6 -16.10 8.05 9.94
N ALA A 7 -15.35 9.15 10.13
CA ALA A 7 -14.10 9.40 9.43
C ALA A 7 -13.11 8.28 9.76
N GLU A 8 -12.94 7.34 8.85
CA GLU A 8 -11.96 6.27 9.01
C GLU A 8 -10.56 6.89 8.90
N ILE A 9 -9.73 6.69 9.92
CA ILE A 9 -8.36 7.23 9.97
C ILE A 9 -7.40 6.29 9.22
N ILE A 10 -7.65 4.99 9.29
CA ILE A 10 -6.85 3.93 8.69
C ILE A 10 -7.70 2.95 7.89
N PHE A 11 -7.11 2.33 6.87
CA PHE A 11 -7.64 1.19 6.14
C PHE A 11 -6.66 0.03 6.10
N ARG A 12 -7.19 -1.14 5.72
CA ARG A 12 -6.45 -2.40 5.66
C ARG A 12 -6.25 -2.80 4.21
N LEU A 13 -5.01 -3.10 3.83
CA LEU A 13 -4.70 -3.81 2.60
C LEU A 13 -4.55 -5.29 2.93
N PRO A 14 -5.49 -6.16 2.54
CA PRO A 14 -5.42 -7.59 2.85
C PRO A 14 -4.30 -8.28 2.06
N PRO A 15 -3.73 -9.38 2.56
CA PRO A 15 -2.81 -10.20 1.79
C PRO A 15 -3.57 -10.90 0.65
N PHE A 16 -2.90 -11.10 -0.47
CA PHE A 16 -3.41 -11.91 -1.58
C PHE A 16 -3.27 -13.40 -1.24
N PHE A 17 -4.38 -14.14 -1.29
CA PHE A 17 -4.39 -15.58 -1.07
C PHE A 17 -5.19 -16.28 -2.18
N ARG A 18 -4.55 -17.18 -2.95
CA ARG A 18 -5.26 -18.04 -3.92
C ARG A 18 -4.59 -19.40 -4.02
N ASN A 19 -5.08 -20.39 -3.26
CA ASN A 19 -4.58 -21.78 -3.29
C ASN A 19 -3.04 -21.92 -3.33
N ILE A 20 -2.31 -21.03 -2.67
CA ILE A 20 -0.86 -21.10 -2.61
C ILE A 20 -0.54 -22.02 -1.43
N GLY A 21 -0.02 -23.22 -1.70
CA GLY A 21 0.38 -24.20 -0.67
C GLY A 21 1.52 -23.77 0.26
N LYS A 22 1.84 -22.47 0.31
CA LYS A 22 2.91 -21.89 1.12
C LYS A 22 2.33 -21.09 2.29
N ARG A 23 3.05 -21.10 3.40
CA ARG A 23 2.71 -20.35 4.62
C ARG A 23 2.89 -18.84 4.36
N LEU A 24 1.82 -18.15 3.99
CA LEU A 24 1.78 -16.70 3.75
C LEU A 24 1.68 -15.88 5.05
N VAL A 25 2.14 -14.63 5.02
CA VAL A 25 1.81 -13.65 6.07
C VAL A 25 0.33 -13.32 5.98
N LYS A 26 -0.40 -13.50 7.09
CA LYS A 26 -1.87 -13.32 7.12
C LYS A 26 -2.31 -11.95 7.64
N SER A 27 -1.45 -11.24 8.35
CA SER A 27 -1.80 -9.93 8.91
C SER A 27 -1.86 -8.88 7.81
N PRO A 28 -2.95 -8.08 7.72
CA PRO A 28 -3.06 -7.03 6.72
C PRO A 28 -2.03 -5.91 6.95
N LYS A 29 -1.61 -5.23 5.88
CA LYS A 29 -0.94 -3.92 6.00
C LYS A 29 -1.95 -2.86 6.42
N LEU A 30 -1.53 -1.91 7.25
CA LEU A 30 -2.34 -0.77 7.68
C LEU A 30 -1.82 0.50 7.00
N TYR A 31 -2.73 1.30 6.48
CA TYR A 31 -2.44 2.57 5.84
C TYR A 31 -3.37 3.66 6.36
N PHE A 32 -2.90 4.89 6.37
CA PHE A 32 -3.73 6.05 6.69
C PHE A 32 -4.53 6.50 5.49
N TYR A 33 -5.78 6.92 5.71
CA TYR A 33 -6.55 7.66 4.70
C TYR A 33 -5.98 9.06 4.42
N TYR A 34 -5.15 9.57 5.33
CA TYR A 34 -4.48 10.87 5.23
C TYR A 34 -3.00 10.72 5.56
N THR A 35 -2.14 10.75 4.54
CA THR A 35 -0.68 10.70 4.75
C THR A 35 -0.14 11.90 5.51
N GLY A 36 -0.81 13.06 5.41
CA GLY A 36 -0.51 14.23 6.23
C GLY A 36 -0.69 13.98 7.74
N LEU A 37 -1.67 13.17 8.13
CA LEU A 37 -1.83 12.77 9.53
C LEU A 37 -0.68 11.84 9.97
N ALA A 38 -0.25 10.93 9.10
CA ALA A 38 0.92 10.10 9.36
C ALA A 38 2.18 10.98 9.55
N CYS A 39 2.39 11.98 8.69
CA CYS A 39 3.47 12.96 8.83
C CYS A 39 3.38 13.71 10.16
N PHE A 40 2.20 14.23 10.51
CA PHE A 40 1.98 14.95 11.77
C PHE A 40 2.31 14.08 13.00
N LEU A 41 1.83 12.83 13.02
CA LEU A 41 2.11 11.89 14.13
C LEU A 41 3.59 11.51 14.24
N LEU A 42 4.34 11.62 13.14
CA LEU A 42 5.78 11.40 13.09
C LEU A 42 6.60 12.67 13.39
N GLY A 43 5.95 13.80 13.68
CA GLY A 43 6.63 15.08 13.89
C GLY A 43 7.28 15.66 12.64
N ILE A 44 6.79 15.28 11.45
CA ILE A 44 7.26 15.81 10.17
C ILE A 44 6.45 17.08 9.85
N GLU A 45 7.10 18.23 9.95
CA GLU A 45 6.51 19.56 9.80
C GLU A 45 6.82 20.21 8.44
N ASN A 46 7.83 19.70 7.71
CA ASN A 46 8.22 20.23 6.40
C ASN A 46 8.78 19.18 5.43
N GLU A 47 8.93 19.58 4.17
CA GLU A 47 9.36 18.71 3.07
C GLU A 47 10.80 18.21 3.23
N GLN A 48 11.70 19.03 3.78
CA GLN A 48 13.10 18.66 4.00
C GLN A 48 13.20 17.53 5.02
N GLN A 49 12.43 17.60 6.10
CA GLN A 49 12.31 16.54 7.09
C GLN A 49 11.76 15.26 6.43
N LEU A 50 10.66 15.34 5.67
CA LEU A 50 10.11 14.18 4.95
C LEU A 50 11.13 13.56 3.99
N ALA A 51 11.90 14.39 3.29
CA ALA A 51 12.87 13.94 2.29
C ALA A 51 13.98 13.05 2.89
N MET A 52 14.35 13.30 4.15
CA MET A 52 15.38 12.58 4.89
C MET A 52 14.83 11.55 5.89
N HIS A 53 13.51 11.54 6.13
CA HIS A 53 12.89 10.69 7.14
C HIS A 53 13.03 9.19 6.78
N PRO A 54 13.39 8.30 7.72
CA PRO A 54 13.57 6.87 7.43
C PRO A 54 12.28 6.20 6.93
N LEU A 55 11.12 6.70 7.33
CA LEU A 55 9.81 6.19 6.87
C LEU A 55 9.29 6.84 5.58
N ARG A 56 10.09 7.66 4.88
CA ARG A 56 9.67 8.30 3.63
C ARG A 56 9.12 7.29 2.61
N GLY A 57 9.79 6.14 2.47
CA GLY A 57 9.36 5.08 1.56
C GLY A 57 7.96 4.57 1.90
N ALA A 58 7.71 4.27 3.18
CA ALA A 58 6.40 3.79 3.66
C ALA A 58 5.29 4.85 3.54
N ILE A 59 5.60 6.12 3.79
CA ILE A 59 4.64 7.23 3.61
C ILE A 59 4.28 7.39 2.12
N PHE A 60 5.26 7.27 1.23
CA PHE A 60 5.04 7.32 -0.20
C PHE A 60 4.25 6.10 -0.70
N GLU A 61 4.56 4.89 -0.22
CA GLU A 61 3.78 3.68 -0.48
C GLU A 61 2.32 3.85 -0.04
N ASN A 62 2.08 4.38 1.17
CA ASN A 62 0.74 4.70 1.65
C ASN A 62 0.01 5.63 0.67
N MET A 63 0.67 6.71 0.23
CA MET A 63 0.07 7.66 -0.71
C MET A 63 -0.35 6.95 -2.01
N VAL A 64 0.54 6.15 -2.59
CA VAL A 64 0.27 5.43 -3.84
C VAL A 64 -0.87 4.43 -3.66
N VAL A 65 -0.84 3.60 -2.62
CA VAL A 65 -1.90 2.62 -2.35
C VAL A 65 -3.25 3.32 -2.15
N LEU A 66 -3.28 4.43 -1.42
CA LEU A 66 -4.49 5.22 -1.23
C LEU A 66 -5.07 5.73 -2.56
N GLU A 67 -4.23 6.18 -3.50
CA GLU A 67 -4.70 6.60 -4.83
C GLU A 67 -5.31 5.45 -5.64
N PHE A 68 -4.79 4.22 -5.51
CA PHE A 68 -5.46 3.05 -6.07
C PHE A 68 -6.85 2.86 -5.45
N PHE A 69 -6.98 2.87 -4.12
CA PHE A 69 -8.28 2.74 -3.46
C PHE A 69 -9.28 3.80 -3.95
N LYS A 70 -8.87 5.08 -3.96
CA LYS A 70 -9.70 6.20 -4.44
C LYS A 70 -10.13 5.99 -5.88
N ASN A 71 -9.20 5.62 -6.77
CA ASN A 71 -9.52 5.38 -8.18
C ASN A 71 -10.55 4.24 -8.35
N ARG A 72 -10.47 3.18 -7.54
CA ARG A 72 -11.45 2.09 -7.56
C ARG A 72 -12.84 2.56 -7.11
N TYR A 73 -12.89 3.25 -5.97
CA TYR A 73 -14.15 3.74 -5.39
C TYR A 73 -14.81 4.83 -6.22
N ASN A 74 -14.04 5.76 -6.81
CA ASN A 74 -14.56 6.82 -7.68
C ASN A 74 -15.22 6.25 -8.95
N GLN A 75 -14.88 5.00 -9.32
CA GLN A 75 -15.53 4.27 -10.41
C GLN A 75 -16.72 3.42 -9.94
N GLY A 76 -17.16 3.54 -8.67
CA GLY A 76 -18.25 2.76 -8.09
C GLY A 76 -17.94 1.28 -7.91
N LYS A 77 -16.65 0.90 -7.85
CA LYS A 77 -16.24 -0.50 -7.77
C LYS A 77 -15.56 -0.81 -6.43
N LEU A 78 -15.62 -2.08 -6.03
CA LEU A 78 -14.84 -2.58 -4.89
C LEU A 78 -13.32 -2.47 -5.18
N PRO A 79 -12.47 -2.32 -4.14
CA PRO A 79 -11.04 -2.13 -4.33
C PRO A 79 -10.40 -3.27 -5.13
N HIS A 80 -10.57 -4.52 -4.69
CA HIS A 80 -9.86 -5.69 -5.22
C HIS A 80 -8.34 -5.44 -5.27
N LEU A 81 -7.84 -4.88 -4.17
CA LEU A 81 -6.44 -4.52 -3.95
C LEU A 81 -5.88 -5.36 -2.80
N TYR A 82 -4.66 -5.84 -2.97
CA TYR A 82 -3.99 -6.73 -2.03
C TYR A 82 -2.49 -6.42 -1.96
N PHE A 83 -1.77 -6.99 -1.01
CA PHE A 83 -0.31 -7.11 -1.07
C PHE A 83 0.08 -8.60 -1.05
N TYR A 84 1.33 -8.93 -1.37
CA TYR A 84 1.83 -10.29 -1.18
C TYR A 84 3.10 -10.26 -0.35
N ARG A 85 3.21 -11.17 0.64
CA ARG A 85 4.45 -11.42 1.36
C ARG A 85 4.55 -12.87 1.81
N ASP A 86 5.64 -13.54 1.47
CA ASP A 86 5.94 -14.89 1.97
C ASP A 86 6.84 -14.85 3.23
N LYS A 87 7.08 -16.01 3.84
CA LYS A 87 7.96 -16.12 5.02
C LYS A 87 9.43 -15.81 4.72
N SER A 88 9.85 -15.90 3.47
CA SER A 88 11.19 -15.55 3.01
C SER A 88 11.33 -14.05 2.70
N GLN A 89 10.32 -13.25 3.04
CA GLN A 89 10.26 -11.79 2.82
C GLN A 89 10.26 -11.38 1.34
N HIS A 90 9.92 -12.28 0.42
CA HIS A 90 9.59 -11.83 -0.94
C HIS A 90 8.26 -11.09 -0.90
N GLU A 91 8.26 -9.87 -1.38
CA GLU A 91 7.15 -8.94 -1.25
C GLU A 91 6.71 -8.38 -2.60
N VAL A 92 5.40 -8.15 -2.72
CA VAL A 92 4.82 -7.30 -3.75
C VAL A 92 3.98 -6.26 -3.01
N ASP A 93 4.33 -5.00 -3.17
CA ASP A 93 3.70 -3.90 -2.42
C ASP A 93 2.20 -3.80 -2.67
N LEU A 94 1.79 -3.92 -3.93
CA LEU A 94 0.39 -3.83 -4.33
C LEU A 94 0.06 -4.78 -5.49
N ILE A 95 -1.07 -5.47 -5.36
CA ILE A 95 -1.68 -6.30 -6.39
C ILE A 95 -3.08 -5.79 -6.66
N GLU A 96 -3.40 -5.50 -7.92
CA GLU A 96 -4.75 -5.17 -8.37
C GLU A 96 -5.33 -6.33 -9.18
N GLU A 97 -6.49 -6.83 -8.76
CA GLU A 97 -7.22 -7.90 -9.45
C GLU A 97 -8.28 -7.32 -10.38
N LYS A 98 -8.14 -7.57 -11.70
CA LYS A 98 -9.11 -7.17 -12.73
C LYS A 98 -9.59 -8.40 -13.49
N GLY A 99 -10.75 -8.92 -13.08
CA GLY A 99 -11.30 -10.15 -13.64
C GLY A 99 -10.38 -11.33 -13.33
N THR A 100 -9.80 -11.94 -14.36
CA THR A 100 -8.86 -13.07 -14.22
C THR A 100 -7.38 -12.65 -14.19
N LYS A 101 -7.09 -11.36 -14.38
CA LYS A 101 -5.73 -10.82 -14.44
C LYS A 101 -5.32 -10.22 -13.10
N LEU A 102 -4.07 -10.46 -12.72
CA LEU A 102 -3.40 -9.82 -11.59
C LEU A 102 -2.34 -8.86 -12.12
N TYR A 103 -2.35 -7.63 -11.62
CA TYR A 103 -1.35 -6.62 -11.90
C TYR A 103 -0.55 -6.39 -10.63
N ALA A 104 0.75 -6.64 -10.67
CA ALA A 104 1.67 -6.43 -9.56
C ALA A 104 2.38 -5.09 -9.73
N TYR A 105 2.50 -4.36 -8.63
CA TYR A 105 3.13 -3.05 -8.57
C TYR A 105 4.12 -3.02 -7.41
N GLU A 106 5.30 -2.51 -7.71
CA GLU A 106 6.35 -2.21 -6.74
C GLU A 106 6.43 -0.68 -6.58
N VAL A 107 6.48 -0.19 -5.35
CA VAL A 107 6.43 1.24 -5.05
C VAL A 107 7.77 1.71 -4.49
N LYS A 108 8.45 2.58 -5.25
CA LYS A 108 9.72 3.19 -4.82
C LYS A 108 9.59 4.71 -4.79
N SER A 109 10.02 5.35 -3.71
CA SER A 109 10.06 6.82 -3.57
C SER A 109 11.29 7.47 -4.23
N ALA A 110 12.03 6.72 -5.04
CA ALA A 110 13.25 7.17 -5.70
C ALA A 110 12.94 7.92 -7.01
N LYS A 111 13.74 8.96 -7.31
CA LYS A 111 13.56 9.77 -8.54
C LYS A 111 13.95 9.03 -9.82
N ALA A 112 14.90 8.11 -9.74
CA ALA A 112 15.43 7.39 -10.89
C ALA A 112 15.38 5.90 -10.63
N PHE A 113 15.08 5.14 -11.68
CA PHE A 113 15.15 3.69 -11.65
C PHE A 113 16.60 3.24 -11.50
N THR A 114 16.82 2.24 -10.65
CA THR A 114 18.12 1.57 -10.52
C THR A 114 17.93 0.07 -10.66
N LYS A 115 18.91 -0.64 -11.24
CA LYS A 115 18.85 -2.10 -11.43
C LYS A 115 18.68 -2.87 -10.11
N ASN A 116 19.07 -2.28 -8.99
CA ASN A 116 18.90 -2.86 -7.66
C ASN A 116 17.43 -3.05 -7.29
N PHE A 117 16.50 -2.30 -7.92
CA PHE A 117 15.06 -2.47 -7.70
C PHE A 117 14.48 -3.76 -8.30
N ILE A 118 15.23 -4.48 -9.13
CA ILE A 118 14.77 -5.74 -9.76
C ILE A 118 15.02 -6.95 -8.84
N LYS A 119 15.92 -6.82 -7.87
CA LYS A 119 16.38 -7.94 -7.02
C LYS A 119 15.72 -8.01 -5.64
N SER A 120 14.83 -7.07 -5.31
CA SER A 120 14.08 -7.03 -4.06
C SER A 120 12.93 -8.02 -4.04
#